data_AF-A0A4Q3HRG2-F1
#
_entry.id   AF-A0A4Q3HRG2-F1
#
_cell.length_a   1.000
_cell.length_b   1.000
_cell.length_c   1.000
_cell.angle_alpha   90.00
_cell.angle_beta   90.00
_cell.angle_gamma   90.00
#
_symmetry.space_group_name_H-M   'P 1'
#
loop_
_entity.id
_entity.type
_entity.pdbx_description
1 polymer ?
#
loop_
_entity_poly.entity_id
_entity_poly.type
_entity_poly.pdbx_seq_one_letter_code
_entity_poly.pdbx_strand_id
1 'polypeptide(L)'
;MIIGRSGGKTPRVAQAKLEEAVRLIATPWEDRFALLAEDGPRLSVTRAFQEAFSPEETFADLPDIAACAAGETIRIDFYRRPGDDANTVSLKIFHRDQHLSLSRRVPLLENLGFHVVSEQTFEIHAGPQADLIVLHDMELQLDGAREIDLAREGQRLEDAFLRAFEGLIDNDGFNRLVLLAGLSAREVTVLRAYARYLRQAGIVYSQTYIADTLNKYPEISAAVFRLFRDGFDPKIAEKARIKKLTELHETIEEALGNVPNLDEDRTLRRFVNAIDATLRTNYFQVDENGGAKPMLAFKLDPDMLDGLPEPRPFREIFVYGTEVEGVHLRFGKVARGGIRWSDRGEDYRTEVLGLVKAQQVKNAVIVPVGAKGGFFPKMLPAAAARDAFFNAGKEAYKTYIRTLLSVTDNIIDGEVVPPENTLRIDEDDPYFVVAADKGTATFSDTANGLAQEAGFWLDDAFASGGSAGYDHKKMGITARGAWEAVKRHFREKDIDIQTTPFSVAGVGDMSGDVFGNGMLLSEK
;
A
#
# COMPACT_ATOMS: atom_id res chain seq x y z
N MET A 1 -36.21 -49.79 -24.62
CA MET A 1 -35.08 -49.38 -25.49
C MET A 1 -33.94 -50.35 -25.28
N ILE A 2 -33.65 -51.24 -26.24
CA ILE A 2 -32.50 -52.14 -26.15
C ILE A 2 -31.30 -51.37 -26.72
N ILE A 3 -30.43 -50.86 -25.84
CA ILE A 3 -29.18 -50.21 -26.25
C ILE A 3 -28.20 -51.34 -26.58
N GLY A 4 -28.08 -51.69 -27.87
CA GLY A 4 -27.11 -52.66 -28.36
C GLY A 4 -25.69 -52.08 -28.34
N ARG A 5 -24.73 -52.79 -27.75
CA ARG A 5 -23.32 -52.37 -27.66
C ARG A 5 -22.47 -53.10 -28.71
N SER A 6 -21.61 -52.38 -29.42
CA SER A 6 -20.83 -52.89 -30.56
C SER A 6 -19.47 -53.54 -30.23
N GLY A 7 -19.13 -53.75 -28.95
CA GLY A 7 -17.92 -54.51 -28.57
C GLY A 7 -17.56 -54.45 -27.08
N GLY A 8 -16.77 -55.45 -26.62
CA GLY A 8 -16.25 -55.60 -25.24
C GLY A 8 -17.01 -56.61 -24.37
N LYS A 9 -16.40 -57.08 -23.26
CA LYS A 9 -17.10 -57.87 -22.23
C LYS A 9 -18.14 -57.01 -21.52
N THR A 10 -19.37 -57.50 -21.37
CA THR A 10 -20.43 -56.81 -20.63
C THR A 10 -20.00 -56.57 -19.18
N PRO A 11 -19.96 -55.31 -18.71
CA PRO A 11 -19.65 -55.02 -17.32
C PRO A 11 -20.71 -55.68 -16.43
N ARG A 12 -20.29 -56.56 -15.51
CA ARG A 12 -21.15 -57.07 -14.44
C ARG A 12 -21.13 -56.05 -13.30
N VAL A 13 -22.00 -55.06 -13.38
CA VAL A 13 -22.25 -54.13 -12.28
C VAL A 13 -23.25 -54.79 -11.33
N ALA A 14 -22.99 -54.80 -10.03
CA ALA A 14 -23.92 -55.34 -9.04
C ALA A 14 -25.27 -54.61 -9.10
N GLN A 15 -26.39 -55.33 -9.05
CA GLN A 15 -27.74 -54.77 -9.12
C GLN A 15 -27.96 -53.67 -8.07
N ALA A 16 -27.50 -53.88 -6.83
CA ALA A 16 -27.57 -52.88 -5.77
C ALA A 16 -26.90 -51.53 -6.16
N LYS A 17 -25.80 -51.57 -6.92
CA LYS A 17 -25.13 -50.35 -7.39
C LYS A 17 -25.91 -49.64 -8.50
N LEU A 18 -26.65 -50.39 -9.32
CA LEU A 18 -27.54 -49.83 -10.34
C LEU A 18 -28.81 -49.24 -9.71
N GLU A 19 -29.40 -49.94 -8.74
CA GLU A 19 -30.56 -49.44 -7.97
C GLU A 19 -30.22 -48.18 -7.20
N GLU A 20 -29.04 -48.13 -6.58
CA GLU A 20 -28.56 -46.94 -5.90
C GLU A 20 -28.29 -45.78 -6.89
N ALA A 21 -27.69 -46.06 -8.05
CA ALA A 21 -27.50 -45.04 -9.08
C ALA A 21 -28.84 -44.49 -9.62
N VAL A 22 -29.84 -45.35 -9.84
CA VAL A 22 -31.18 -44.93 -10.28
C VAL A 22 -31.88 -44.12 -9.19
N ARG A 23 -31.76 -44.53 -7.92
CA ARG A 23 -32.29 -43.76 -6.78
C ARG A 23 -31.65 -42.38 -6.71
N LEU A 24 -30.33 -42.30 -6.85
CA LEU A 24 -29.59 -41.03 -6.83
C LEU A 24 -29.98 -40.10 -7.99
N ILE A 25 -30.30 -40.65 -9.18
CA ILE A 25 -30.76 -39.88 -10.34
C ILE A 25 -32.22 -39.42 -10.19
N ALA A 26 -33.07 -40.25 -9.56
CA ALA A 26 -34.49 -39.97 -9.41
C ALA A 26 -34.84 -39.09 -8.19
N THR A 27 -33.90 -38.90 -7.26
CA THR A 27 -34.10 -38.05 -6.09
C THR A 27 -34.02 -36.57 -6.51
N PRO A 28 -35.06 -35.75 -6.24
CA PRO A 28 -35.01 -34.32 -6.51
C PRO A 28 -33.81 -33.65 -5.86
N TRP A 29 -33.27 -32.62 -6.52
CA TRP A 29 -32.11 -31.86 -6.04
C TRP A 29 -32.31 -31.36 -4.60
N GLU A 30 -33.49 -30.79 -4.32
CA GLU A 30 -33.85 -30.23 -3.02
C GLU A 30 -33.88 -31.29 -1.91
N ASP A 31 -34.44 -32.47 -2.19
CA ASP A 31 -34.51 -33.58 -1.23
C ASP A 31 -33.10 -34.10 -0.91
N ARG A 32 -32.24 -34.21 -1.93
CA ARG A 32 -30.85 -34.66 -1.76
C ARG A 32 -30.01 -33.64 -1.00
N PHE A 33 -30.18 -32.35 -1.30
CA PHE A 33 -29.52 -31.29 -0.55
C PHE A 33 -30.00 -31.26 0.90
N ALA A 34 -31.31 -31.39 1.17
CA ALA A 34 -31.87 -31.42 2.51
C ALA A 34 -31.36 -32.60 3.36
N LEU A 35 -31.08 -33.75 2.73
CA LEU A 35 -30.46 -34.90 3.40
C LEU A 35 -28.99 -34.64 3.79
N LEU A 36 -28.25 -33.87 2.99
CA LEU A 36 -26.87 -33.49 3.30
C LEU A 36 -26.83 -32.38 4.36
N ALA A 37 -27.71 -31.40 4.23
CA ALA A 37 -27.82 -30.23 5.11
C ALA A 37 -28.89 -30.41 6.20
N GLU A 38 -28.94 -31.58 6.86
CA GLU A 38 -30.00 -31.93 7.82
C GLU A 38 -30.12 -30.89 8.97
N ASP A 39 -28.98 -30.37 9.44
CA ASP A 39 -28.89 -29.31 10.46
C ASP A 39 -28.55 -27.91 9.87
N GLY A 40 -28.51 -27.78 8.54
CA GLY A 40 -28.07 -26.58 7.82
C GLY A 40 -29.21 -25.61 7.45
N PRO A 41 -28.89 -24.38 7.00
CA PRO A 41 -29.89 -23.47 6.48
C PRO A 41 -30.54 -24.05 5.21
N ARG A 42 -31.86 -23.90 5.09
CA ARG A 42 -32.55 -24.18 3.83
C ARG A 42 -32.12 -23.17 2.77
N LEU A 43 -31.85 -23.66 1.57
CA LEU A 43 -31.54 -22.84 0.41
C LEU A 43 -32.70 -22.85 -0.58
N SER A 44 -33.02 -21.69 -1.14
CA SER A 44 -33.90 -21.55 -2.28
C SER A 44 -33.08 -21.05 -3.47
N VAL A 45 -33.03 -21.86 -4.53
CA VAL A 45 -32.18 -21.67 -5.72
C VAL A 45 -32.99 -21.88 -6.99
N THR A 46 -32.53 -21.32 -8.11
CA THR A 46 -33.19 -21.49 -9.40
C THR A 46 -32.92 -22.85 -10.02
N ARG A 47 -33.75 -23.27 -10.99
CA ARG A 47 -33.49 -24.50 -11.77
C ARG A 47 -32.15 -24.46 -12.51
N ALA A 48 -31.76 -23.30 -13.02
CA ALA A 48 -30.47 -23.13 -13.70
C ALA A 48 -29.29 -23.41 -12.74
N PHE A 49 -29.41 -23.02 -11.47
CA PHE A 49 -28.43 -23.37 -10.44
C PHE A 49 -28.38 -24.89 -10.20
N GLN A 50 -29.54 -25.54 -10.06
CA GLN A 50 -29.61 -27.00 -9.85
C GLN A 50 -29.04 -27.81 -11.03
N GLU A 51 -29.07 -27.25 -12.25
CA GLU A 51 -28.45 -27.84 -13.44
C GLU A 51 -26.93 -27.60 -13.50
N ALA A 52 -26.43 -26.52 -12.87
CA ALA A 52 -25.02 -26.16 -12.84
C ALA A 52 -24.24 -26.81 -11.68
N PHE A 53 -24.86 -26.93 -10.50
CA PHE A 53 -24.22 -27.44 -9.28
C PHE A 53 -24.98 -28.61 -8.68
N SER A 54 -24.26 -29.67 -8.34
CA SER A 54 -24.81 -30.81 -7.61
C SER A 54 -25.11 -30.46 -6.15
N PRO A 55 -26.04 -31.18 -5.51
CA PRO A 55 -26.30 -31.02 -4.07
C PRO A 55 -25.04 -31.17 -3.20
N GLU A 56 -24.12 -32.07 -3.57
CA GLU A 56 -22.86 -32.27 -2.86
C GLU A 56 -21.92 -31.07 -2.96
N GLU A 57 -21.79 -30.47 -4.15
CA GLU A 57 -20.99 -29.26 -4.35
C GLU A 57 -21.59 -28.08 -3.56
N THR A 58 -22.91 -27.89 -3.64
CA THR A 58 -23.57 -26.82 -2.87
C THR A 58 -23.49 -27.05 -1.36
N PHE A 59 -23.47 -28.30 -0.90
CA PHE A 59 -23.25 -28.61 0.51
C PHE A 59 -21.81 -28.28 0.94
N ALA A 60 -20.81 -28.52 0.07
CA ALA A 60 -19.44 -28.11 0.33
C ALA A 60 -19.28 -26.57 0.40
N ASP A 61 -20.07 -25.84 -0.38
CA ASP A 61 -20.12 -24.37 -0.39
C ASP A 61 -20.87 -23.75 0.81
N LEU A 62 -21.59 -24.58 1.59
CA LEU A 62 -22.46 -24.12 2.67
C LEU A 62 -21.76 -23.24 3.72
N PRO A 63 -20.49 -23.49 4.12
CA PRO A 63 -19.76 -22.60 5.03
C PRO A 63 -19.62 -21.17 4.49
N ASP A 64 -19.34 -21.01 3.19
CA ASP A 64 -19.17 -19.70 2.56
C ASP A 64 -20.52 -18.97 2.39
N ILE A 65 -21.56 -19.71 2.01
CA ILE A 65 -22.93 -19.18 1.95
C ILE A 65 -23.38 -18.74 3.35
N ALA A 66 -23.13 -19.54 4.38
CA ALA A 66 -23.49 -19.23 5.75
C ALA A 66 -22.71 -18.04 6.32
N ALA A 67 -21.42 -17.90 6.01
CA ALA A 67 -20.61 -16.76 6.41
C ALA A 67 -21.16 -15.45 5.82
N CYS A 68 -21.50 -15.45 4.52
CA CYS A 68 -22.15 -14.31 3.87
C CYS A 68 -23.51 -13.98 4.49
N ALA A 69 -24.35 -14.99 4.76
CA ALA A 69 -25.63 -14.80 5.44
C ALA A 69 -25.46 -14.23 6.86
N ALA A 70 -24.39 -14.62 7.57
CA ALA A 70 -24.11 -14.18 8.93
C ALA A 70 -23.56 -12.76 9.03
N GLY A 71 -23.08 -12.16 7.94
CA GLY A 71 -22.47 -10.84 8.02
C GLY A 71 -21.43 -10.53 6.97
N GLU A 72 -20.67 -11.53 6.54
CA GLU A 72 -19.50 -11.32 5.68
C GLU A 72 -19.91 -10.78 4.30
N THR A 73 -19.17 -9.81 3.78
CA THR A 73 -19.52 -9.17 2.51
C THR A 73 -19.23 -10.08 1.32
N ILE A 74 -18.14 -10.85 1.40
CA ILE A 74 -17.64 -11.65 0.30
C ILE A 74 -16.90 -12.89 0.83
N ARG A 75 -17.09 -14.02 0.16
CA ARG A 75 -16.31 -15.25 0.31
C ARG A 75 -15.94 -15.75 -1.08
N ILE A 76 -14.78 -16.39 -1.21
CA ILE A 76 -14.31 -16.92 -2.49
C ILE A 76 -13.68 -18.29 -2.31
N ASP A 77 -13.74 -19.11 -3.35
CA ASP A 77 -13.09 -20.43 -3.37
C ASP A 77 -12.64 -20.78 -4.79
N PHE A 78 -11.38 -21.20 -4.92
CA PHE A 78 -10.84 -21.71 -6.18
C PHE A 78 -10.99 -23.23 -6.24
N TYR A 79 -11.56 -23.71 -7.35
CA TYR A 79 -11.81 -25.13 -7.54
C TYR A 79 -11.51 -25.56 -8.98
N ARG A 80 -11.49 -26.87 -9.22
CA ARG A 80 -11.37 -27.46 -10.57
C ARG A 80 -12.64 -28.25 -10.89
N ARG A 81 -13.15 -28.07 -12.10
CA ARG A 81 -14.24 -28.89 -12.61
C ARG A 81 -13.70 -30.21 -13.17
N PRO A 82 -14.49 -31.29 -13.13
CA PRO A 82 -14.10 -32.55 -13.76
C PRO A 82 -13.85 -32.37 -15.26
N GLY A 83 -12.62 -32.64 -15.70
CA GLY A 83 -12.22 -32.51 -17.10
C GLY A 83 -11.57 -31.18 -17.48
N ASP A 84 -11.38 -30.25 -16.53
CA ASP A 84 -10.57 -29.05 -16.74
C ASP A 84 -9.14 -29.41 -17.14
N ASP A 85 -8.60 -28.65 -18.08
CA ASP A 85 -7.18 -28.68 -18.43
C ASP A 85 -6.32 -28.24 -17.22
N ALA A 86 -5.04 -28.62 -17.23
CA ALA A 86 -4.14 -28.32 -16.11
C ALA A 86 -3.94 -26.81 -15.88
N ASN A 87 -4.15 -25.97 -16.89
CA ASN A 87 -4.08 -24.51 -16.85
C ASN A 87 -5.46 -23.82 -16.70
N THR A 88 -6.53 -24.58 -16.45
CA THR A 88 -7.87 -24.06 -16.17
C THR A 88 -8.22 -24.23 -14.70
N VAL A 89 -8.81 -23.20 -14.13
CA VAL A 89 -9.33 -23.17 -12.76
C VAL A 89 -10.66 -22.41 -12.76
N SER A 90 -11.55 -22.76 -11.85
CA SER A 90 -12.79 -22.01 -11.63
C SER A 90 -12.75 -21.29 -10.29
N LEU A 91 -13.45 -20.17 -10.19
CA LEU A 91 -13.55 -19.35 -8.98
C LEU A 91 -15.01 -19.09 -8.67
N LYS A 92 -15.44 -19.48 -7.48
CA LYS A 92 -16.72 -19.06 -6.91
C LYS A 92 -16.52 -17.78 -6.11
N ILE A 93 -17.41 -16.82 -6.30
CA ILE A 93 -17.48 -15.60 -5.50
C ILE A 93 -18.89 -15.49 -4.94
N PHE A 94 -19.02 -15.69 -3.63
CA PHE A 94 -20.26 -15.47 -2.90
C PHE A 94 -20.25 -14.03 -2.38
N HIS A 95 -21.19 -13.22 -2.85
CA HIS A 95 -21.31 -11.82 -2.44
C HIS A 95 -22.68 -11.57 -1.81
N ARG A 96 -22.70 -10.85 -0.70
CA ARG A 96 -23.93 -10.55 0.04
C ARG A 96 -24.76 -9.46 -0.62
N ASP A 97 -26.09 -9.58 -0.55
CA ASP A 97 -27.13 -8.58 -0.85
C ASP A 97 -27.25 -8.05 -2.29
N GLN A 98 -26.20 -8.13 -3.10
CA GLN A 98 -26.18 -7.53 -4.43
C GLN A 98 -25.28 -8.25 -5.41
N HIS A 99 -25.62 -8.08 -6.69
CA HIS A 99 -24.77 -8.44 -7.82
C HIS A 99 -23.50 -7.60 -7.79
N LEU A 100 -22.36 -8.28 -7.77
CA LEU A 100 -21.09 -7.62 -7.96
C LEU A 100 -20.87 -7.39 -9.47
N SER A 101 -20.30 -6.25 -9.87
CA SER A 101 -20.12 -5.95 -11.30
C SER A 101 -18.86 -6.63 -11.87
N LEU A 102 -18.90 -7.02 -13.15
CA LEU A 102 -17.72 -7.53 -13.85
C LEU A 102 -16.56 -6.54 -13.83
N SER A 103 -16.85 -5.24 -13.95
CA SER A 103 -15.86 -4.16 -13.84
C SER A 103 -15.15 -4.09 -12.49
N ARG A 104 -15.71 -4.71 -11.43
CA ARG A 104 -15.09 -4.78 -10.11
C ARG A 104 -14.32 -6.09 -9.90
N ARG A 105 -14.73 -7.20 -10.53
CA ARG A 105 -14.06 -8.52 -10.41
C ARG A 105 -12.95 -8.75 -11.42
N VAL A 106 -13.22 -8.53 -12.70
CA VAL A 106 -12.33 -8.94 -13.80
C VAL A 106 -10.94 -8.30 -13.66
N PRO A 107 -10.80 -6.99 -13.35
CA PRO A 107 -9.47 -6.41 -13.20
C PRO A 107 -8.65 -7.02 -12.06
N LEU A 108 -9.28 -7.46 -10.97
CA LEU A 108 -8.58 -8.14 -9.86
C LEU A 108 -7.96 -9.46 -10.34
N LEU A 109 -8.72 -10.22 -11.14
CA LEU A 109 -8.30 -11.51 -11.68
C LEU A 109 -7.21 -11.36 -12.73
N GLU A 110 -7.37 -10.40 -13.65
CA GLU A 110 -6.36 -10.10 -14.68
C GLU A 110 -5.02 -9.65 -14.06
N ASN A 111 -5.09 -8.82 -13.01
CA ASN A 111 -3.92 -8.38 -12.27
C ASN A 111 -3.29 -9.49 -11.42
N LEU A 112 -4.02 -10.52 -11.02
CA LEU A 112 -3.47 -11.75 -10.41
C LEU A 112 -2.85 -12.71 -11.45
N GLY A 113 -3.12 -12.49 -12.75
CA GLY A 113 -2.57 -13.30 -13.84
C GLY A 113 -3.54 -14.30 -14.47
N PHE A 114 -4.84 -14.12 -14.26
CA PHE A 114 -5.89 -14.94 -14.87
C PHE A 114 -6.53 -14.24 -16.06
N HIS A 115 -6.88 -15.01 -17.09
CA HIS A 115 -7.83 -14.61 -18.12
C HIS A 115 -9.20 -15.14 -17.77
N VAL A 116 -10.19 -14.25 -17.75
CA VAL A 116 -11.59 -14.64 -17.49
C VAL A 116 -12.20 -15.14 -18.80
N VAL A 117 -12.54 -16.43 -18.86
CA VAL A 117 -13.07 -17.09 -20.06
C VAL A 117 -14.59 -16.98 -20.13
N SER A 118 -15.27 -17.31 -19.03
CA SER A 118 -16.71 -17.25 -18.94
C SER A 118 -17.18 -16.99 -17.50
N GLU A 119 -18.43 -16.56 -17.36
CA GLU A 119 -19.06 -16.31 -16.07
C GLU A 119 -20.52 -16.77 -16.08
N GLN A 120 -20.97 -17.29 -14.95
CA GLN A 120 -22.37 -17.52 -14.64
C GLN A 120 -22.70 -16.88 -13.30
N THR A 121 -23.88 -16.28 -13.20
CA THR A 121 -24.36 -15.65 -11.96
C THR A 121 -25.65 -16.30 -11.50
N PHE A 122 -25.74 -16.59 -10.20
CA PHE A 122 -26.88 -17.22 -9.57
C PHE A 122 -27.26 -16.51 -8.27
N GLU A 123 -28.56 -16.46 -7.99
CA GLU A 123 -29.10 -15.98 -6.71
C GLU A 123 -29.43 -17.18 -5.82
N ILE A 124 -28.92 -17.13 -4.59
CA ILE A 124 -29.12 -18.13 -3.54
C ILE A 124 -29.79 -17.41 -2.38
N HIS A 125 -30.98 -17.87 -1.98
CA HIS A 125 -31.65 -17.37 -0.78
C HIS A 125 -31.42 -18.34 0.36
N ALA A 126 -30.74 -17.90 1.42
CA ALA A 126 -30.39 -18.74 2.57
C ALA A 126 -31.19 -18.39 3.83
N GLY A 127 -31.57 -19.43 4.58
CA GLY A 127 -32.16 -19.28 5.90
C GLY A 127 -33.63 -18.83 5.90
N PRO A 128 -34.23 -18.66 7.09
CA PRO A 128 -35.64 -18.33 7.24
C PRO A 128 -36.00 -16.91 6.79
N GLN A 129 -35.04 -15.99 6.81
CA GLN A 129 -35.21 -14.60 6.35
C GLN A 129 -34.98 -14.45 4.84
N ALA A 130 -34.58 -15.54 4.15
CA ALA A 130 -34.26 -15.56 2.72
C ALA A 130 -33.18 -14.54 2.34
N ASP A 131 -32.13 -14.46 3.14
CA ASP A 131 -30.97 -13.59 2.90
C ASP A 131 -30.40 -13.87 1.51
N LEU A 132 -30.16 -12.82 0.73
CA LEU A 132 -29.69 -12.94 -0.65
C LEU A 132 -28.16 -13.05 -0.69
N ILE A 133 -27.68 -14.17 -1.24
CA ILE A 133 -26.29 -14.38 -1.63
C ILE A 133 -26.24 -14.52 -3.14
N VAL A 134 -25.43 -13.71 -3.81
CA VAL A 134 -25.18 -13.81 -5.24
C VAL A 134 -23.88 -14.59 -5.46
N LEU A 135 -23.98 -15.75 -6.10
CA LEU A 135 -22.84 -16.55 -6.55
C LEU A 135 -22.45 -16.11 -7.96
N HIS A 136 -21.20 -15.70 -8.12
CA HIS A 136 -20.55 -15.56 -9.43
C HIS A 136 -19.56 -16.71 -9.60
N ASP A 137 -19.81 -17.58 -10.57
CA ASP A 137 -18.95 -18.70 -10.92
C ASP A 137 -18.19 -18.37 -12.20
N MET A 138 -16.87 -18.28 -12.09
CA MET A 138 -15.99 -17.75 -13.13
C MET A 138 -15.01 -18.83 -13.59
N GLU A 139 -14.96 -19.06 -14.90
CA GLU A 139 -13.92 -19.92 -15.50
C GLU A 139 -12.70 -19.06 -15.83
N LEU A 140 -11.55 -19.49 -15.34
CA LEU A 140 -10.29 -18.77 -15.44
C LEU A 140 -9.25 -19.65 -16.14
N GLN A 141 -8.45 -19.01 -16.99
CA GLN A 141 -7.36 -19.66 -17.70
C GLN A 141 -6.05 -18.91 -17.42
N LEU A 142 -4.94 -19.64 -17.30
CA LEU A 142 -3.62 -19.01 -17.22
C LEU A 142 -2.93 -19.00 -18.59
N ASP A 143 -2.03 -18.05 -18.74
CA ASP A 143 -1.13 -18.02 -19.88
C ASP A 143 -0.15 -19.21 -19.89
N GLY A 144 0.08 -19.73 -21.10
CA GLY A 144 1.06 -20.77 -21.37
C GLY A 144 0.69 -22.14 -20.78
N ALA A 145 1.71 -22.93 -20.46
CA ALA A 145 1.57 -24.29 -19.94
C ALA A 145 1.68 -24.36 -18.41
N ARG A 146 1.42 -23.25 -17.69
CA ARG A 146 1.52 -23.22 -16.22
C ARG A 146 0.34 -23.97 -15.61
N GLU A 147 0.64 -24.91 -14.72
CA GLU A 147 -0.36 -25.58 -13.91
C GLU A 147 -0.55 -24.86 -12.56
N ILE A 148 -1.75 -24.95 -11.97
CA ILE A 148 -2.00 -24.47 -10.60
C ILE A 148 -2.15 -25.65 -9.65
N ASP A 149 -1.34 -25.64 -8.60
CA ASP A 149 -1.53 -26.47 -7.42
C ASP A 149 -2.39 -25.71 -6.40
N LEU A 150 -3.71 -25.90 -6.45
CA LEU A 150 -4.65 -25.22 -5.56
C LEU A 150 -4.43 -25.56 -4.08
N ALA A 151 -3.93 -26.76 -3.77
CA ALA A 151 -3.66 -27.13 -2.39
C ALA A 151 -2.54 -26.28 -1.78
N ARG A 152 -1.57 -25.84 -2.60
CA ARG A 152 -0.45 -25.00 -2.17
C ARG A 152 -0.67 -23.51 -2.41
N GLU A 153 -1.40 -23.16 -3.47
CA GLU A 153 -1.48 -21.79 -3.98
C GLU A 153 -2.84 -21.12 -3.71
N GLY A 154 -3.92 -21.89 -3.52
CA GLY A 154 -5.30 -21.41 -3.40
C GLY A 154 -5.45 -20.35 -2.31
N GLN A 155 -5.09 -20.68 -1.07
CA GLN A 155 -5.20 -19.75 0.06
C GLN A 155 -4.47 -18.42 -0.16
N ARG A 156 -3.32 -18.45 -0.83
CA ARG A 156 -2.53 -17.23 -1.10
C ARG A 156 -3.17 -16.37 -2.18
N LEU A 157 -3.77 -17.01 -3.19
CA LEU A 157 -4.54 -16.33 -4.23
C LEU A 157 -5.83 -15.73 -3.67
N GLU A 158 -6.50 -16.45 -2.77
CA GLU A 158 -7.70 -15.97 -2.08
C GLU A 158 -7.41 -14.74 -1.21
N ASP A 159 -6.38 -14.82 -0.35
CA ASP A 159 -5.96 -13.69 0.48
C ASP A 159 -5.60 -12.46 -0.37
N ALA A 160 -4.90 -12.65 -1.49
CA ALA A 160 -4.55 -11.56 -2.38
C ALA A 160 -5.78 -10.94 -3.07
N PHE A 161 -6.73 -11.76 -3.53
CA PHE A 161 -7.98 -11.28 -4.12
C PHE A 161 -8.80 -10.48 -3.10
N LEU A 162 -9.02 -11.03 -1.90
CA LEU A 162 -9.81 -10.40 -0.85
C LEU A 162 -9.20 -9.06 -0.40
N ARG A 163 -7.89 -9.02 -0.16
CA ARG A 163 -7.19 -7.77 0.19
C ARG A 163 -7.29 -6.71 -0.89
N ALA A 164 -7.20 -7.10 -2.16
CA ALA A 164 -7.33 -6.15 -3.26
C ALA A 164 -8.79 -5.70 -3.43
N PHE A 165 -9.76 -6.58 -3.20
CA PHE A 165 -11.19 -6.28 -3.23
C PHE A 165 -11.61 -5.27 -2.13
N GLU A 166 -11.02 -5.41 -0.93
CA GLU A 166 -11.22 -4.53 0.22
C GLU A 166 -10.42 -3.22 0.13
N GLY A 167 -9.50 -3.09 -0.84
CA GLY A 167 -8.65 -1.91 -1.00
C GLY A 167 -7.49 -1.83 0.01
N LEU A 168 -7.14 -2.96 0.64
CA LEU A 168 -5.99 -3.07 1.56
C LEU A 168 -4.66 -3.16 0.81
N ILE A 169 -4.67 -3.51 -0.47
CA ILE A 169 -3.53 -3.44 -1.40
C ILE A 169 -3.98 -2.81 -2.72
N ASP A 170 -3.03 -2.23 -3.47
CA ASP A 170 -3.30 -1.72 -4.81
C ASP A 170 -3.63 -2.87 -5.78
N ASN A 171 -4.54 -2.59 -6.73
CA ASN A 171 -4.95 -3.53 -7.77
C ASN A 171 -4.23 -3.21 -9.09
N ASP A 172 -3.01 -3.72 -9.24
CA ASP A 172 -2.15 -3.50 -10.40
C ASP A 172 -1.35 -4.76 -10.77
N GLY A 173 -0.58 -4.68 -11.86
CA GLY A 173 0.17 -5.82 -12.40
C GLY A 173 1.20 -6.45 -11.45
N PHE A 174 1.55 -5.82 -10.32
CA PHE A 174 2.42 -6.46 -9.33
C PHE A 174 1.74 -7.65 -8.65
N ASN A 175 0.39 -7.67 -8.56
CA ASN A 175 -0.36 -8.76 -7.93
C ASN A 175 -0.11 -10.12 -8.61
N ARG A 176 0.32 -10.12 -9.88
CA ARG A 176 0.68 -11.32 -10.63
C ARG A 176 1.89 -12.05 -10.03
N LEU A 177 2.74 -11.37 -9.27
CA LEU A 177 3.82 -11.99 -8.52
C LEU A 177 3.33 -12.97 -7.43
N VAL A 178 2.07 -12.85 -6.99
CA VAL A 178 1.47 -13.81 -6.06
C VAL A 178 1.41 -15.20 -6.68
N LEU A 179 1.06 -15.24 -7.96
CA LEU A 179 0.99 -16.44 -8.77
C LEU A 179 2.38 -16.84 -9.27
N LEU A 180 3.13 -15.92 -9.88
CA LEU A 180 4.37 -16.26 -10.59
C LEU A 180 5.58 -16.47 -9.66
N ALA A 181 5.73 -15.66 -8.61
CA ALA A 181 6.86 -15.68 -7.70
C ALA A 181 6.55 -16.36 -6.35
N GLY A 182 5.28 -16.74 -6.14
CA GLY A 182 4.83 -17.39 -4.92
C GLY A 182 4.84 -16.48 -3.68
N LEU A 183 4.87 -15.17 -3.89
CA LEU A 183 4.88 -14.15 -2.83
C LEU A 183 3.48 -13.92 -2.28
N SER A 184 3.33 -13.65 -0.98
CA SER A 184 2.05 -13.17 -0.43
C SER A 184 1.77 -11.73 -0.87
N ALA A 185 0.51 -11.30 -0.77
CA ALA A 185 0.10 -9.93 -1.06
C ALA A 185 0.96 -8.88 -0.31
N ARG A 186 1.30 -9.14 0.95
CA ARG A 186 2.15 -8.24 1.75
C ARG A 186 3.58 -8.16 1.23
N GLU A 187 4.15 -9.27 0.78
CA GLU A 187 5.51 -9.33 0.22
C GLU A 187 5.57 -8.61 -1.14
N VAL A 188 4.53 -8.76 -1.97
CA VAL A 188 4.37 -8.00 -3.21
C VAL A 188 4.28 -6.50 -2.94
N THR A 189 3.57 -6.07 -1.89
CA THR A 189 3.48 -4.65 -1.51
C THR A 189 4.85 -4.04 -1.18
N VAL A 190 5.82 -4.81 -0.69
CA VAL A 190 7.20 -4.32 -0.50
C VAL A 190 7.86 -4.00 -1.84
N LEU A 191 7.77 -4.91 -2.81
CA LEU A 191 8.32 -4.68 -4.15
C LEU A 191 7.62 -3.50 -4.84
N ARG A 192 6.30 -3.39 -4.70
CA ARG A 192 5.52 -2.24 -5.17
C ARG A 192 6.00 -0.94 -4.52
N ALA A 193 6.25 -0.93 -3.22
CA ALA A 193 6.74 0.25 -2.51
C ALA A 193 8.12 0.69 -3.04
N TYR A 194 9.06 -0.23 -3.26
CA TYR A 194 10.35 0.09 -3.88
C TYR A 194 10.19 0.58 -5.33
N ALA A 195 9.27 0.03 -6.11
CA ALA A 195 8.97 0.53 -7.45
C ALA A 195 8.48 1.99 -7.42
N ARG A 196 7.59 2.31 -6.48
CA ARG A 196 7.04 3.66 -6.28
C ARG A 196 8.10 4.63 -5.77
N TYR A 197 8.97 4.18 -4.87
CA TYR A 197 10.13 4.96 -4.44
C TYR A 197 11.08 5.27 -5.61
N LEU A 198 11.46 4.26 -6.40
CA LEU A 198 12.37 4.42 -7.54
C LEU A 198 11.79 5.40 -8.58
N ARG A 199 10.47 5.42 -8.76
CA ARG A 199 9.77 6.42 -9.58
C ARG A 199 9.98 7.84 -9.03
N GLN A 200 9.78 8.05 -7.74
CA GLN A 200 10.03 9.33 -7.08
C GLN A 200 11.52 9.72 -7.11
N ALA A 201 12.42 8.73 -7.06
CA ALA A 201 13.86 8.90 -7.16
C ALA A 201 14.36 9.23 -8.58
N GLY A 202 13.47 9.23 -9.58
CA GLY A 202 13.76 9.69 -10.94
C GLY A 202 14.10 8.58 -11.94
N ILE A 203 13.73 7.32 -11.68
CA ILE A 203 13.83 6.27 -12.69
C ILE A 203 12.90 6.57 -13.88
N VAL A 204 13.39 6.32 -15.09
CA VAL A 204 12.67 6.68 -16.33
C VAL A 204 11.48 5.75 -16.58
N TYR A 205 11.54 4.51 -16.09
CA TYR A 205 10.56 3.47 -16.37
C TYR A 205 9.23 3.69 -15.62
N SER A 206 8.12 3.29 -16.26
CA SER A 206 6.78 3.36 -15.67
C SER A 206 6.56 2.23 -14.64
N GLN A 207 5.56 2.40 -13.76
CA GLN A 207 5.19 1.34 -12.82
C GLN A 207 4.76 0.06 -13.53
N THR A 208 4.03 0.17 -14.65
CA THR A 208 3.64 -0.97 -15.48
C THR A 208 4.86 -1.72 -16.03
N TYR A 209 5.83 -0.99 -16.60
CA TYR A 209 7.06 -1.62 -17.12
C TYR A 209 7.85 -2.34 -16.02
N ILE A 210 7.95 -1.73 -14.83
CA ILE A 210 8.61 -2.34 -13.69
C ILE A 210 7.88 -3.61 -13.25
N ALA A 211 6.55 -3.57 -13.15
CA ALA A 211 5.74 -4.74 -12.81
C ALA A 211 5.92 -5.87 -13.83
N ASP A 212 5.87 -5.55 -15.13
CA ASP A 212 6.07 -6.51 -16.22
C ASP A 212 7.47 -7.13 -16.17
N THR A 213 8.50 -6.33 -15.86
CA THR A 213 9.87 -6.80 -15.68
C THR A 213 9.96 -7.79 -14.51
N LEU A 214 9.39 -7.46 -13.35
CA LEU A 214 9.39 -8.36 -12.20
C LEU A 214 8.61 -9.66 -12.47
N ASN A 215 7.48 -9.55 -13.19
CA ASN A 215 6.66 -10.70 -13.59
C ASN A 215 7.37 -11.62 -14.58
N LYS A 216 8.19 -11.06 -15.47
CA LYS A 216 9.00 -11.83 -16.43
C LYS A 216 10.13 -12.61 -15.76
N TYR A 217 10.64 -12.10 -14.62
CA TYR A 217 11.72 -12.71 -13.85
C TYR A 217 11.29 -13.07 -12.42
N PRO A 218 10.31 -13.97 -12.23
CA PRO A 218 9.70 -14.22 -10.92
C PRO A 218 10.68 -14.80 -9.89
N GLU A 219 11.65 -15.60 -10.33
CA GLU A 219 12.69 -16.15 -9.45
C GLU A 219 13.61 -15.05 -8.90
N ILE A 220 13.98 -14.08 -9.75
CA ILE A 220 14.76 -12.90 -9.34
C ILE A 220 13.91 -12.03 -8.40
N SER A 221 12.65 -11.78 -8.74
CA SER A 221 11.71 -11.02 -7.88
C SER A 221 11.57 -11.63 -6.50
N ALA A 222 11.44 -12.95 -6.40
CA ALA A 222 11.41 -13.66 -5.13
C ALA A 222 12.75 -13.55 -4.38
N ALA A 223 13.89 -13.64 -5.07
CA ALA A 223 15.21 -13.46 -4.47
C ALA A 223 15.44 -12.03 -3.95
N VAL A 224 15.02 -11.01 -4.69
CA VAL A 224 15.04 -9.61 -4.29
C VAL A 224 14.17 -9.37 -3.06
N PHE A 225 12.97 -9.95 -2.99
CA PHE A 225 12.17 -9.88 -1.77
C PHE A 225 12.86 -10.59 -0.59
N ARG A 226 13.48 -11.76 -0.82
CA ARG A 226 14.26 -12.47 0.22
C ARG A 226 15.45 -11.64 0.71
N LEU A 227 16.12 -10.89 -0.17
CA LEU A 227 17.20 -9.97 0.18
C LEU A 227 16.69 -8.93 1.19
N PHE A 228 15.56 -8.29 0.89
CA PHE A 228 14.91 -7.37 1.83
C PHE A 228 14.56 -8.07 3.15
N ARG A 229 13.81 -9.18 3.09
CA ARG A 229 13.31 -9.86 4.29
C ARG A 229 14.46 -10.28 5.21
N ASP A 230 15.45 -10.99 4.67
CA ASP A 230 16.57 -11.51 5.46
C ASP A 230 17.51 -10.39 5.91
N GLY A 231 17.55 -9.27 5.17
CA GLY A 231 18.31 -8.07 5.54
C GLY A 231 17.74 -7.33 6.74
N PHE A 232 16.42 -7.35 6.94
CA PHE A 232 15.75 -6.55 7.97
C PHE A 232 15.05 -7.34 9.08
N ASP A 233 14.97 -8.67 8.99
CA ASP A 233 14.34 -9.50 10.03
C ASP A 233 15.15 -9.42 11.35
N PRO A 234 14.56 -8.85 12.43
CA PRO A 234 15.22 -8.72 13.72
C PRO A 234 15.49 -10.08 14.40
N LYS A 235 14.83 -11.16 13.98
CA LYS A 235 15.03 -12.52 14.51
C LYS A 235 16.28 -13.19 13.96
N ILE A 236 16.86 -12.69 12.86
CA ILE A 236 18.07 -13.26 12.28
C ILE A 236 19.29 -12.64 12.98
N ALA A 237 20.17 -13.48 13.53
CA ALA A 237 21.43 -13.01 14.13
C ALA A 237 22.38 -12.42 13.08
N GLU A 238 23.15 -11.40 13.44
CA GLU A 238 24.00 -10.62 12.51
C GLU A 238 24.94 -11.49 11.66
N LYS A 239 25.67 -12.43 12.27
CA LYS A 239 26.57 -13.34 11.53
C LYS A 239 25.82 -14.18 10.49
N ALA A 240 24.63 -14.67 10.84
CA ALA A 240 23.80 -15.45 9.92
C ALA A 240 23.22 -14.57 8.81
N ARG A 241 22.83 -13.33 9.14
CA ARG A 241 22.37 -12.31 8.19
C ARG A 241 23.44 -12.02 7.14
N ILE A 242 24.65 -11.66 7.56
CA ILE A 242 25.76 -11.36 6.65
C ILE A 242 25.98 -12.52 5.67
N LYS A 243 26.06 -13.76 6.18
CA LYS A 243 26.22 -14.95 5.34
C LYS A 243 25.09 -15.09 4.32
N LYS A 244 23.83 -15.03 4.76
CA LYS A 244 22.65 -15.14 3.89
C LYS A 244 22.61 -14.05 2.84
N LEU A 245 22.93 -12.82 3.21
CA LEU A 245 22.96 -11.69 2.29
C LEU A 245 24.06 -11.90 1.24
N THR A 246 25.27 -12.31 1.62
CA THR A 246 26.33 -12.63 0.64
C THR A 246 25.88 -13.69 -0.37
N GLU A 247 25.33 -14.82 0.10
CA GLU A 247 24.83 -15.90 -0.75
C GLU A 247 23.68 -15.42 -1.68
N LEU A 248 22.77 -14.58 -1.17
CA LEU A 248 21.68 -14.02 -1.95
C LEU A 248 22.18 -13.03 -3.01
N HIS A 249 23.16 -12.18 -2.70
CA HIS A 249 23.76 -11.27 -3.68
C HIS A 249 24.42 -12.04 -4.82
N GLU A 250 25.19 -13.08 -4.51
CA GLU A 250 25.82 -13.94 -5.53
C GLU A 250 24.75 -14.61 -6.41
N THR A 251 23.71 -15.18 -5.79
CA THR A 251 22.60 -15.81 -6.52
C THR A 251 21.87 -14.82 -7.44
N ILE A 252 21.61 -13.60 -6.95
CA ILE A 252 20.93 -12.56 -7.72
C ILE A 252 21.83 -12.10 -8.88
N GLU A 253 23.12 -11.87 -8.64
CA GLU A 253 24.06 -11.43 -9.68
C GLU A 253 24.21 -12.47 -10.79
N GLU A 254 24.29 -13.76 -10.45
CA GLU A 254 24.30 -14.86 -11.43
C GLU A 254 23.01 -14.89 -12.26
N ALA A 255 21.85 -14.70 -11.63
CA ALA A 255 20.57 -14.67 -12.32
C ALA A 255 20.44 -13.44 -13.23
N LEU A 256 20.91 -12.27 -12.79
CA LEU A 256 20.95 -11.03 -13.57
C LEU A 256 21.83 -11.16 -14.82
N GLY A 257 22.94 -11.92 -14.75
CA GLY A 257 23.77 -12.22 -15.91
C GLY A 257 23.05 -12.93 -17.05
N ASN A 258 21.88 -13.54 -16.78
CA ASN A 258 21.05 -14.21 -17.77
C ASN A 258 19.88 -13.33 -18.29
N VAL A 259 19.79 -12.06 -17.88
CA VAL A 259 18.77 -11.12 -18.36
C VAL A 259 19.24 -10.48 -19.67
N PRO A 260 18.63 -10.82 -20.83
CA PRO A 260 19.16 -10.36 -22.12
C PRO A 260 18.91 -8.88 -22.41
N ASN A 261 17.90 -8.28 -21.79
CA ASN A 261 17.55 -6.87 -22.00
C ASN A 261 18.21 -5.99 -20.92
N LEU A 262 19.01 -5.02 -21.36
CA LEU A 262 19.76 -4.13 -20.47
C LEU A 262 18.90 -3.21 -19.60
N ASP A 263 17.72 -2.81 -20.08
CA ASP A 263 16.80 -1.97 -19.30
C ASP A 263 16.10 -2.78 -18.20
N GLU A 264 15.77 -4.05 -18.49
CA GLU A 264 15.21 -4.99 -17.52
C GLU A 264 16.26 -5.34 -16.44
N ASP A 265 17.49 -5.66 -16.84
CA ASP A 265 18.62 -5.90 -15.93
C ASP A 265 18.87 -4.67 -15.03
N ARG A 266 18.96 -3.48 -15.62
CA ARG A 266 19.14 -2.23 -14.88
C ARG A 266 18.02 -1.99 -13.88
N THR A 267 16.77 -2.28 -14.26
CA THR A 267 15.62 -2.15 -13.37
C THR A 267 15.77 -3.05 -12.16
N LEU A 268 16.10 -4.33 -12.35
CA LEU A 268 16.29 -5.29 -11.25
C LEU A 268 17.47 -4.90 -10.35
N ARG A 269 18.59 -4.43 -10.92
CA ARG A 269 19.74 -3.92 -10.16
C ARG A 269 19.39 -2.69 -9.31
N ARG A 270 18.51 -1.80 -9.79
CA ARG A 270 18.01 -0.66 -9.01
C ARG A 270 17.22 -1.10 -7.78
N PHE A 271 16.48 -2.21 -7.85
CA PHE A 271 15.81 -2.76 -6.67
C PHE A 271 16.81 -3.26 -5.63
N VAL A 272 17.81 -4.03 -6.05
CA VAL A 272 18.88 -4.51 -5.17
C VAL A 272 19.56 -3.33 -4.47
N ASN A 273 20.02 -2.34 -5.24
CA ASN A 273 20.65 -1.14 -4.69
C ASN A 273 19.75 -0.34 -3.73
N ALA A 274 18.45 -0.22 -4.01
CA ALA A 274 17.52 0.47 -3.11
C ALA A 274 17.28 -0.28 -1.79
N ILE A 275 17.26 -1.63 -1.84
CA ILE A 275 17.18 -2.46 -0.65
C ILE A 275 18.46 -2.34 0.19
N ASP A 276 19.63 -2.41 -0.46
CA ASP A 276 20.93 -2.28 0.22
C ASP A 276 21.13 -0.89 0.84
N ALA A 277 20.59 0.15 0.21
CA ALA A 277 20.58 1.51 0.74
C ALA A 277 19.55 1.73 1.86
N THR A 278 18.70 0.74 2.17
CA THR A 278 17.72 0.85 3.26
C THR A 278 18.41 0.62 4.62
N LEU A 279 18.10 1.47 5.59
CA LEU A 279 18.67 1.48 6.94
C LEU A 279 17.72 0.90 7.99
N ARG A 280 16.41 1.16 7.83
CA ARG A 280 15.35 0.70 8.74
C ARG A 280 14.04 0.50 7.97
N THR A 281 13.20 -0.41 8.46
CA THR A 281 11.82 -0.57 8.01
C THR A 281 10.92 -1.00 9.16
N ASN A 282 9.64 -0.61 9.10
CA ASN A 282 8.62 -1.05 10.05
C ASN A 282 7.92 -2.35 9.64
N TYR A 283 8.36 -3.03 8.57
CA TYR A 283 7.70 -4.21 7.99
C TYR A 283 7.44 -5.34 9.01
N PHE A 284 8.33 -5.53 9.98
CA PHE A 284 8.24 -6.59 11.01
C PHE A 284 7.47 -6.16 12.26
N GLN A 285 7.01 -4.91 12.32
CA GLN A 285 6.18 -4.43 13.41
C GLN A 285 4.73 -4.90 13.24
N VAL A 286 4.10 -5.14 14.38
CA VAL A 286 2.69 -5.52 14.46
C VAL A 286 1.85 -4.34 14.96
N ASP A 287 0.57 -4.33 14.62
CA ASP A 287 -0.43 -3.43 15.19
C ASP A 287 -0.91 -3.93 16.56
N GLU A 288 -1.84 -3.19 17.16
CA GLU A 288 -2.41 -3.48 18.49
C GLU A 288 -3.14 -4.82 18.56
N ASN A 289 -3.62 -5.34 17.43
CA ASN A 289 -4.31 -6.63 17.33
C ASN A 289 -3.33 -7.79 17.04
N GLY A 290 -2.02 -7.52 17.01
CA GLY A 290 -1.00 -8.48 16.57
C GLY A 290 -0.99 -8.71 15.07
N GLY A 291 -1.80 -7.95 14.32
CA GLY A 291 -1.84 -7.93 12.87
C GLY A 291 -0.64 -7.19 12.29
N ALA A 292 -0.46 -7.31 10.98
CA ALA A 292 0.69 -6.73 10.33
C ALA A 292 0.35 -5.30 9.89
N LYS A 293 1.17 -4.29 10.26
CA LYS A 293 0.85 -2.87 9.98
C LYS A 293 0.59 -2.64 8.48
N PRO A 294 -0.46 -1.88 8.10
CA PRO A 294 -0.82 -1.66 6.70
C PRO A 294 0.14 -0.70 5.99
N MET A 295 0.71 0.25 6.73
CA MET A 295 1.63 1.25 6.21
C MET A 295 3.08 0.81 6.33
N LEU A 296 3.83 0.93 5.24
CA LEU A 296 5.26 0.65 5.19
C LEU A 296 6.08 1.93 5.27
N ALA A 297 7.15 1.89 6.05
CA ALA A 297 8.19 2.89 6.12
C ALA A 297 9.53 2.28 5.71
N PHE A 298 10.30 3.02 4.92
CA PHE A 298 11.68 2.68 4.56
C PHE A 298 12.53 3.92 4.81
N LYS A 299 13.48 3.82 5.75
CA LYS A 299 14.50 4.85 5.97
C LYS A 299 15.70 4.48 5.10
N LEU A 300 16.12 5.34 4.20
CA LEU A 300 17.21 5.09 3.25
C LEU A 300 18.41 6.00 3.53
N ASP A 301 19.58 5.53 3.09
CA ASP A 301 20.79 6.32 2.89
C ASP A 301 20.88 6.78 1.42
N PRO A 302 20.54 8.04 1.12
CA PRO A 302 20.52 8.54 -0.25
C PRO A 302 21.89 8.58 -0.95
N ASP A 303 22.98 8.58 -0.18
CA ASP A 303 24.34 8.56 -0.74
C ASP A 303 24.69 7.20 -1.35
N MET A 304 24.10 6.13 -0.83
CA MET A 304 24.25 4.76 -1.34
C MET A 304 23.35 4.46 -2.55
N LEU A 305 22.42 5.37 -2.89
CA LEU A 305 21.52 5.18 -4.02
C LEU A 305 22.16 5.60 -5.33
N ASP A 306 22.28 4.64 -6.23
CA ASP A 306 22.80 4.87 -7.55
C ASP A 306 21.77 5.63 -8.40
N GLY A 307 22.24 6.61 -9.19
CA GLY A 307 21.38 7.38 -10.10
C GLY A 307 20.44 8.39 -9.43
N LEU A 308 20.49 8.54 -8.10
CA LEU A 308 19.71 9.55 -7.39
C LEU A 308 20.19 10.98 -7.75
N PRO A 309 19.29 11.89 -8.17
CA PRO A 309 19.65 13.27 -8.50
C PRO A 309 20.12 14.10 -7.30
N GLU A 310 21.04 15.03 -7.55
CA GLU A 310 21.48 16.01 -6.56
C GLU A 310 20.41 17.09 -6.26
N PRO A 311 20.34 17.63 -5.03
CA PRO A 311 21.18 17.30 -3.88
C PRO A 311 20.67 16.07 -3.14
N ARG A 312 21.59 15.22 -2.69
CA ARG A 312 21.27 14.03 -1.88
C ARG A 312 21.03 14.43 -0.41
N PRO A 313 19.86 14.09 0.18
CA PRO A 313 19.65 14.29 1.60
C PRO A 313 20.55 13.36 2.43
N PHE A 314 20.87 13.77 3.66
CA PHE A 314 21.54 12.89 4.63
C PHE A 314 20.69 11.64 4.89
N ARG A 315 19.37 11.79 5.10
CA ARG A 315 18.43 10.67 5.26
C ARG A 315 17.12 10.96 4.57
N GLU A 316 16.52 9.91 4.05
CA GLU A 316 15.19 9.95 3.43
C GLU A 316 14.32 8.87 4.06
N ILE A 317 13.12 9.24 4.53
CA ILE A 317 12.11 8.24 4.93
C ILE A 317 11.01 8.26 3.89
N PHE A 318 10.82 7.12 3.22
CA PHE A 318 9.73 6.88 2.29
C PHE A 318 8.59 6.15 3.00
N VAL A 319 7.37 6.63 2.82
CA VAL A 319 6.14 6.05 3.36
C VAL A 319 5.26 5.58 2.21
N TYR A 320 4.76 4.36 2.32
CA TYR A 320 3.92 3.73 1.32
C TYR A 320 2.72 2.99 1.93
N GLY A 321 1.55 3.18 1.34
CA GLY A 321 0.33 2.42 1.63
C GLY A 321 -0.80 2.76 0.65
N THR A 322 -1.97 2.16 0.84
CA THR A 322 -3.16 2.45 0.02
C THR A 322 -3.81 3.78 0.37
N GLU A 323 -3.65 4.24 1.62
CA GLU A 323 -4.20 5.52 2.10
C GLU A 323 -3.33 6.73 1.73
N VAL A 324 -2.01 6.61 1.90
CA VAL A 324 -1.07 7.73 1.78
C VAL A 324 0.30 7.27 1.30
N GLU A 325 0.94 8.12 0.49
CA GLU A 325 2.35 8.00 0.15
C GLU A 325 3.09 9.27 0.57
N GLY A 326 4.41 9.21 0.76
CA GLY A 326 5.17 10.43 1.02
C GLY A 326 6.65 10.22 1.28
N VAL A 327 7.38 11.33 1.34
CA VAL A 327 8.80 11.36 1.65
C VAL A 327 9.10 12.39 2.73
N HIS A 328 10.05 12.08 3.60
CA HIS A 328 10.66 13.06 4.49
C HIS A 328 12.15 13.12 4.23
N LEU A 329 12.64 14.27 3.76
CA LEU A 329 14.02 14.52 3.40
C LEU A 329 14.72 15.31 4.50
N ARG A 330 15.86 14.81 4.97
CA ARG A 330 16.64 15.42 6.06
C ARG A 330 18.09 15.61 5.63
N PHE A 331 18.67 16.80 5.85
CA PHE A 331 20.05 17.12 5.44
C PHE A 331 21.08 17.13 6.59
N GLY A 332 20.69 16.59 7.75
CA GLY A 332 21.62 16.24 8.82
C GLY A 332 20.88 15.70 10.04
N LYS A 333 21.61 15.35 11.10
CA LYS A 333 21.05 14.70 12.30
C LYS A 333 20.00 15.55 13.00
N VAL A 334 20.30 16.84 13.16
CA VAL A 334 19.40 17.82 13.79
C VAL A 334 18.90 18.76 12.70
N ALA A 335 17.70 18.51 12.21
CA ALA A 335 17.11 19.27 11.11
C ALA A 335 15.60 19.45 11.33
N ARG A 336 15.05 20.54 10.79
CA ARG A 336 13.64 20.90 10.93
C ARG A 336 13.09 21.37 9.60
N GLY A 337 11.82 21.05 9.35
CA GLY A 337 11.04 21.79 8.38
C GLY A 337 9.63 21.27 8.18
N GLY A 338 8.94 21.94 7.25
CA GLY A 338 7.51 21.79 7.05
C GLY A 338 7.11 20.49 6.36
N ILE A 339 5.92 19.96 6.69
CA ILE A 339 5.29 18.85 5.99
C ILE A 339 4.23 19.39 5.04
N ARG A 340 4.37 19.12 3.75
CA ARG A 340 3.48 19.60 2.71
C ARG A 340 2.42 18.56 2.34
N TRP A 341 1.17 19.00 2.20
CA TRP A 341 0.18 18.21 1.47
C TRP A 341 0.38 18.45 -0.03
N SER A 342 0.84 17.42 -0.75
CA SER A 342 1.04 17.45 -2.19
C SER A 342 -0.19 16.87 -2.93
N ASP A 343 -0.52 17.48 -4.06
CA ASP A 343 -1.44 16.96 -5.07
C ASP A 343 -0.70 16.29 -6.25
N ARG A 344 0.64 16.19 -6.17
CA ARG A 344 1.52 15.71 -7.24
C ARG A 344 1.90 14.24 -7.05
N GLY A 345 0.98 13.33 -7.33
CA GLY A 345 1.20 11.89 -7.13
C GLY A 345 2.38 11.27 -7.90
N GLU A 346 2.82 11.90 -9.01
CA GLU A 346 3.91 11.41 -9.86
C GLU A 346 5.30 11.92 -9.47
N ASP A 347 5.41 13.06 -8.78
CA ASP A 347 6.72 13.71 -8.51
C ASP A 347 6.76 14.57 -7.23
N TYR A 348 5.97 14.21 -6.21
CA TYR A 348 5.99 14.89 -4.91
C TYR A 348 7.39 14.96 -4.28
N ARG A 349 8.28 13.98 -4.52
CA ARG A 349 9.66 14.04 -4.02
C ARG A 349 10.44 15.21 -4.62
N THR A 350 10.28 15.47 -5.91
CA THR A 350 10.90 16.61 -6.60
C THR A 350 10.36 17.93 -6.07
N GLU A 351 9.05 18.00 -5.81
CA GLU A 351 8.43 19.16 -5.17
C GLU A 351 9.04 19.41 -3.78
N VAL A 352 9.10 18.38 -2.93
CA VAL A 352 9.65 18.46 -1.57
C VAL A 352 11.12 18.87 -1.60
N LEU A 353 11.93 18.27 -2.48
CA LEU A 353 13.35 18.59 -2.63
C LEU A 353 13.57 20.04 -3.09
N GLY A 354 12.77 20.53 -4.03
CA GLY A 354 12.80 21.93 -4.47
C GLY A 354 12.55 22.91 -3.33
N LEU A 355 11.68 22.56 -2.38
CA LEU A 355 11.40 23.37 -1.19
C LEU A 355 12.52 23.32 -0.16
N VAL A 356 13.24 22.19 -0.03
CA VAL A 356 14.39 22.11 0.89
C VAL A 356 15.52 23.05 0.47
N LYS A 357 15.79 23.17 -0.83
CA LYS A 357 16.82 24.10 -1.35
C LYS A 357 16.56 25.54 -0.89
N ALA A 358 15.30 25.98 -0.95
CA ALA A 358 14.91 27.30 -0.46
C ALA A 358 15.05 27.42 1.07
N GLN A 359 14.76 26.34 1.80
CA GLN A 359 14.86 26.31 3.27
C GLN A 359 16.31 26.31 3.79
N GLN A 360 17.24 25.65 3.08
CA GLN A 360 18.66 25.62 3.45
C GLN A 360 19.27 27.03 3.40
N VAL A 361 18.95 27.82 2.38
CA VAL A 361 19.36 29.22 2.29
C VAL A 361 18.74 30.06 3.42
N LYS A 362 17.51 29.73 3.84
CA LYS A 362 16.78 30.45 4.90
C LYS A 362 17.31 30.16 6.32
N ASN A 363 17.73 28.93 6.59
CA ASN A 363 18.08 28.47 7.95
C ASN A 363 19.56 28.64 8.33
N ALA A 364 20.42 29.09 7.41
CA ALA A 364 21.89 29.09 7.53
C ALA A 364 22.47 29.73 8.81
N VAL A 365 21.71 30.54 9.55
CA VAL A 365 22.16 31.22 10.79
C VAL A 365 21.60 30.58 12.08
N ILE A 366 20.56 29.74 12.03
CA ILE A 366 19.85 29.24 13.23
C ILE A 366 20.04 27.73 13.46
N VAL A 367 19.84 26.92 12.42
CA VAL A 367 20.14 25.48 12.44
C VAL A 367 20.84 25.18 11.11
N PRO A 368 22.06 24.61 11.09
CA PRO A 368 22.90 24.60 9.90
C PRO A 368 22.31 23.82 8.72
N VAL A 369 21.32 22.94 8.96
CA VAL A 369 20.75 22.03 7.96
C VAL A 369 19.22 21.95 8.07
N GLY A 370 18.53 21.79 6.94
CA GLY A 370 17.07 21.76 6.84
C GLY A 370 16.48 20.37 6.66
N ALA A 371 15.18 20.23 6.95
CA ALA A 371 14.37 19.08 6.56
C ALA A 371 13.11 19.53 5.82
N LYS A 372 12.45 18.62 5.11
CA LYS A 372 11.13 18.85 4.53
C LYS A 372 10.45 17.50 4.29
N GLY A 373 9.17 17.43 4.60
CA GLY A 373 8.34 16.30 4.22
C GLY A 373 7.25 16.70 3.25
N GLY A 374 6.70 15.70 2.57
CA GLY A 374 5.50 15.83 1.79
C GLY A 374 4.75 14.51 1.73
N PHE A 375 3.43 14.58 1.81
CA PHE A 375 2.55 13.43 1.70
C PHE A 375 1.49 13.66 0.63
N PHE A 376 1.06 12.57 0.00
CA PHE A 376 0.07 12.49 -1.05
C PHE A 376 -1.05 11.54 -0.59
N PRO A 377 -2.23 12.05 -0.20
CA PRO A 377 -3.38 11.22 0.11
C PRO A 377 -3.92 10.57 -1.16
N LYS A 378 -4.03 9.24 -1.16
CA LYS A 378 -4.49 8.44 -2.30
C LYS A 378 -6.01 8.30 -2.34
N MET A 379 -6.65 8.33 -1.17
CA MET A 379 -8.10 8.14 -1.01
C MET A 379 -8.79 9.43 -0.58
N LEU A 380 -8.94 10.37 -1.52
CA LEU A 380 -9.70 11.60 -1.29
C LEU A 380 -11.11 11.48 -1.90
N PRO A 381 -12.17 11.85 -1.17
CA PRO A 381 -13.50 11.94 -1.75
C PRO A 381 -13.57 13.07 -2.79
N ALA A 382 -14.64 13.09 -3.58
CA ALA A 382 -14.86 14.16 -4.55
C ALA A 382 -14.77 15.55 -3.89
N ALA A 383 -14.02 16.47 -4.51
CA ALA A 383 -13.69 17.78 -3.95
C ALA A 383 -14.91 18.69 -3.64
N ALA A 384 -16.09 18.37 -4.18
CA ALA A 384 -17.34 19.06 -3.88
C ALA A 384 -17.74 18.96 -2.38
N ALA A 385 -17.31 17.91 -1.68
CA ALA A 385 -17.52 17.74 -0.24
C ALA A 385 -16.31 18.27 0.55
N ARG A 386 -16.20 19.60 0.66
CA ARG A 386 -15.02 20.29 1.22
C ARG A 386 -14.59 19.78 2.60
N ASP A 387 -15.52 19.58 3.51
CA ASP A 387 -15.21 19.12 4.88
C ASP A 387 -14.75 17.66 4.89
N ALA A 388 -15.40 16.79 4.11
CA ALA A 388 -15.00 15.39 3.97
C ALA A 388 -13.62 15.26 3.32
N PHE A 389 -13.34 16.08 2.30
CA PHE A 389 -12.03 16.15 1.66
C PHE A 389 -10.93 16.57 2.64
N PHE A 390 -11.18 17.63 3.42
CA PHE A 390 -10.22 18.12 4.41
C PHE A 390 -9.98 17.09 5.51
N ASN A 391 -11.03 16.43 6.00
CA ASN A 391 -10.92 15.39 7.02
C ASN A 391 -10.17 14.16 6.50
N ALA A 392 -10.44 13.69 5.27
CA ALA A 392 -9.70 12.60 4.66
C ALA A 392 -8.20 12.92 4.52
N GLY A 393 -7.86 14.14 4.10
CA GLY A 393 -6.47 14.60 4.07
C GLY A 393 -5.82 14.71 5.45
N LYS A 394 -6.60 15.09 6.48
CA LYS A 394 -6.12 15.10 7.87
C LYS A 394 -5.87 13.68 8.39
N GLU A 395 -6.73 12.71 8.08
CA GLU A 395 -6.48 11.31 8.45
C GLU A 395 -5.25 10.75 7.74
N ALA A 396 -5.09 11.02 6.44
CA ALA A 396 -3.87 10.66 5.70
C ALA A 396 -2.60 11.29 6.31
N TYR A 397 -2.68 12.54 6.76
CA TYR A 397 -1.58 13.19 7.50
C TYR A 397 -1.25 12.47 8.81
N LYS A 398 -2.26 12.09 9.59
CA LYS A 398 -2.04 11.34 10.85
C LYS A 398 -1.37 10.00 10.57
N THR A 399 -1.88 9.24 9.59
CA THR A 399 -1.30 7.97 9.15
C THR A 399 0.17 8.16 8.73
N TYR A 400 0.47 9.21 7.96
CA TYR A 400 1.83 9.54 7.54
C TYR A 400 2.77 9.84 8.73
N ILE A 401 2.35 10.69 9.67
CA ILE A 401 3.16 11.04 10.85
C ILE A 401 3.40 9.82 11.75
N ARG A 402 2.36 9.02 12.04
CA ARG A 402 2.51 7.77 12.81
C ARG A 402 3.51 6.80 12.14
N THR A 403 3.46 6.73 10.81
CA THR A 403 4.36 5.86 10.04
C THR A 403 5.81 6.36 10.08
N LEU A 404 6.04 7.68 10.02
CA LEU A 404 7.38 8.26 10.19
C LEU A 404 7.94 7.96 11.59
N LEU A 405 7.13 8.14 12.64
CA LEU A 405 7.52 7.85 14.02
C LEU A 405 7.85 6.36 14.22
N SER A 406 7.21 5.46 13.47
CA SER A 406 7.45 4.01 13.59
C SER A 406 8.88 3.57 13.27
N VAL A 407 9.69 4.38 12.59
CA VAL A 407 11.11 4.10 12.30
C VAL A 407 12.08 5.08 12.97
N THR A 408 11.58 5.92 13.87
CA THR A 408 12.34 6.95 14.59
C THR A 408 12.60 6.50 16.02
N ASP A 409 13.84 6.64 16.51
CA ASP A 409 14.14 6.31 17.92
C ASP A 409 13.44 7.29 18.86
N ASN A 410 13.17 6.85 20.09
CA ASN A 410 12.63 7.71 21.15
C ASN A 410 13.67 7.97 22.24
N ILE A 411 13.40 8.89 23.16
CA ILE A 411 14.18 9.09 24.38
C ILE A 411 13.27 8.86 25.59
N ILE A 412 13.56 7.84 26.38
CA ILE A 412 12.81 7.52 27.60
C ILE A 412 13.80 7.54 28.76
N ASP A 413 13.52 8.36 29.78
CA ASP A 413 14.38 8.54 30.95
C ASP A 413 15.85 8.88 30.62
N GLY A 414 16.06 9.60 29.52
CA GLY A 414 17.39 10.03 29.05
C GLY A 414 18.12 9.01 28.16
N GLU A 415 17.56 7.81 27.97
CA GLU A 415 18.14 6.75 27.14
C GLU A 415 17.44 6.66 25.78
N VAL A 416 18.21 6.35 24.73
CA VAL A 416 17.67 6.16 23.38
C VAL A 416 16.99 4.79 23.29
N VAL A 417 15.70 4.78 23.02
CA VAL A 417 14.89 3.56 22.88
C VAL A 417 14.46 3.39 21.42
N PRO A 418 14.90 2.33 20.73
CA PRO A 418 14.51 2.10 19.34
C PRO A 418 13.07 1.57 19.22
N PRO A 419 12.41 1.74 18.06
CA PRO A 419 11.13 1.10 17.79
C PRO A 419 11.23 -0.43 17.91
N GLU A 420 10.19 -1.05 18.46
CA GLU A 420 10.13 -2.52 18.58
C GLU A 420 10.26 -3.21 17.22
N ASN A 421 10.76 -4.44 17.22
CA ASN A 421 10.88 -5.29 16.02
C ASN A 421 11.49 -4.58 14.80
N THR A 422 12.46 -3.68 15.03
CA THR A 422 13.10 -2.88 13.99
C THR A 422 14.60 -3.07 14.03
N LEU A 423 15.16 -3.66 12.95
CA LEU A 423 16.60 -3.70 12.79
C LEU A 423 17.12 -2.29 12.45
N ARG A 424 18.21 -1.91 13.12
CA ARG A 424 18.88 -0.62 12.93
C ARG A 424 20.27 -0.86 12.33
N ILE A 425 20.44 -0.46 11.08
CA ILE A 425 21.74 -0.51 10.38
C ILE A 425 22.53 0.80 10.64
N ASP A 426 21.83 1.88 10.95
CA ASP A 426 22.41 3.18 11.31
C ASP A 426 22.50 3.40 12.83
N GLU A 427 23.12 4.51 13.20
CA GLU A 427 23.28 4.97 14.59
C GLU A 427 21.97 5.45 15.23
N ASP A 428 22.04 5.92 16.47
CA ASP A 428 20.91 6.53 17.19
C ASP A 428 20.39 7.75 16.44
N ASP A 429 19.07 7.79 16.23
CA ASP A 429 18.40 8.85 15.51
C ASP A 429 17.07 9.27 16.16
N PRO A 430 17.11 9.81 17.40
CA PRO A 430 15.90 10.18 18.13
C PRO A 430 15.33 11.56 17.76
N TYR A 431 16.06 12.36 17.00
CA TYR A 431 15.67 13.73 16.70
C TYR A 431 14.80 13.83 15.45
N PHE A 432 13.50 14.06 15.65
CA PHE A 432 12.54 14.25 14.58
C PHE A 432 11.56 15.38 14.93
N VAL A 433 11.58 16.48 14.17
CA VAL A 433 10.75 17.67 14.39
C VAL A 433 10.10 18.07 13.07
N VAL A 434 8.80 18.36 13.13
CA VAL A 434 8.01 18.78 11.97
C VAL A 434 7.52 20.22 12.13
N ALA A 435 7.08 20.82 11.02
CA ALA A 435 6.42 22.11 11.03
C ALA A 435 5.25 22.11 10.04
N ALA A 436 4.38 23.11 10.16
CA ALA A 436 3.35 23.35 9.17
C ALA A 436 3.94 23.85 7.83
N ASP A 437 3.28 23.50 6.73
CA ASP A 437 3.50 24.03 5.38
C ASP A 437 2.15 24.22 4.65
N LYS A 438 2.18 24.42 3.33
CA LYS A 438 0.98 24.49 2.49
C LYS A 438 0.14 23.22 2.68
N GLY A 439 -1.14 23.43 2.94
CA GLY A 439 -2.13 22.37 3.16
C GLY A 439 -2.14 21.77 4.56
N THR A 440 -1.19 22.14 5.44
CA THR A 440 -1.07 21.60 6.81
C THR A 440 -1.01 22.69 7.88
N ALA A 441 -1.38 23.93 7.54
CA ALA A 441 -1.28 25.11 8.41
C ALA A 441 -1.92 24.91 9.80
N THR A 442 -3.00 24.14 9.91
CA THR A 442 -3.73 23.88 11.15
C THR A 442 -3.41 22.51 11.78
N PHE A 443 -2.41 21.79 11.24
CA PHE A 443 -2.12 20.41 11.65
C PHE A 443 -1.07 20.28 12.75
N SER A 444 -0.41 21.37 13.15
CA SER A 444 0.63 21.33 14.18
C SER A 444 0.14 20.74 15.52
N ASP A 445 -1.05 21.15 16.00
CA ASP A 445 -1.63 20.57 17.21
C ASP A 445 -1.98 19.08 17.03
N THR A 446 -2.37 18.68 15.81
CA THR A 446 -2.63 17.27 15.49
C THR A 446 -1.32 16.47 15.55
N ALA A 447 -0.22 16.99 15.01
CA ALA A 447 1.08 16.34 15.07
C ALA A 447 1.61 16.20 16.51
N ASN A 448 1.48 17.24 17.33
CA ASN A 448 1.85 17.19 18.75
C ASN A 448 1.01 16.16 19.51
N GLY A 449 -0.31 16.12 19.27
CA GLY A 449 -1.17 15.10 19.86
C GLY A 449 -0.77 13.67 19.48
N LEU A 450 -0.32 13.44 18.25
CA LEU A 450 0.19 12.13 17.81
C LEU A 450 1.53 11.78 18.46
N ALA A 451 2.41 12.76 18.65
CA ALA A 451 3.68 12.56 19.35
C ALA A 451 3.42 12.18 20.83
N GLN A 452 2.48 12.86 21.48
CA GLN A 452 2.01 12.54 22.83
C GLN A 452 1.42 11.14 22.93
N GLU A 453 0.52 10.78 22.01
CA GLU A 453 -0.09 9.44 21.91
C GLU A 453 0.99 8.35 21.79
N ALA A 454 2.05 8.62 21.01
CA ALA A 454 3.19 7.72 20.85
C ALA A 454 4.21 7.77 22.00
N GLY A 455 4.02 8.62 23.02
CA GLY A 455 4.99 8.83 24.10
C GLY A 455 6.33 9.38 23.61
N PHE A 456 6.35 10.10 22.49
CA PHE A 456 7.57 10.62 21.89
C PHE A 456 8.12 11.80 22.71
N TRP A 457 9.42 11.76 23.01
CA TRP A 457 10.09 12.63 23.99
C TRP A 457 9.97 14.13 23.75
N LEU A 458 9.77 14.55 22.50
CA LEU A 458 9.58 15.96 22.15
C LEU A 458 8.19 16.48 22.52
N ASP A 459 7.22 15.61 22.82
CA ASP A 459 5.90 15.99 23.32
C ASP A 459 5.26 17.11 22.47
N ASP A 460 4.89 18.25 23.07
CA ASP A 460 4.28 19.41 22.42
C ASP A 460 5.28 20.28 21.63
N ALA A 461 6.58 19.97 21.71
CA ALA A 461 7.65 20.57 20.92
C ALA A 461 7.93 19.80 19.60
N PHE A 462 7.24 18.68 19.34
CA PHE A 462 7.39 17.88 18.12
C PHE A 462 7.09 18.68 16.85
N ALA A 463 6.02 19.46 16.86
CA ALA A 463 5.56 20.27 15.76
C ALA A 463 5.50 21.75 16.13
N SER A 464 6.22 22.58 15.38
CA SER A 464 6.22 24.02 15.62
C SER A 464 4.99 24.71 15.04
N GLY A 465 4.47 25.72 15.75
CA GLY A 465 3.37 26.57 15.28
C GLY A 465 1.97 26.06 15.65
N GLY A 466 1.87 25.18 16.65
CA GLY A 466 0.62 24.84 17.32
C GLY A 466 0.18 25.89 18.36
N SER A 467 -0.96 25.64 18.98
CA SER A 467 -1.61 26.48 20.00
C SER A 467 -0.77 26.71 21.27
N ALA A 468 0.12 25.78 21.61
CA ALA A 468 1.05 25.89 22.74
C ALA A 468 2.29 26.77 22.44
N GLY A 469 2.52 27.13 21.17
CA GLY A 469 3.68 27.90 20.72
C GLY A 469 3.34 29.33 20.26
N TYR A 470 4.35 30.03 19.74
CA TYR A 470 4.15 31.35 19.12
C TYR A 470 3.46 31.22 17.76
N ASP A 471 2.24 31.74 17.64
CA ASP A 471 1.52 31.84 16.36
C ASP A 471 2.24 32.83 15.44
N HIS A 472 3.03 32.28 14.51
CA HIS A 472 3.84 33.06 13.58
C HIS A 472 3.03 34.00 12.68
N LYS A 473 1.78 33.64 12.36
CA LYS A 473 0.89 34.45 11.52
C LYS A 473 0.26 35.58 12.34
N LYS A 474 -0.28 35.27 13.52
CA LYS A 474 -0.85 36.27 14.44
C LYS A 474 0.20 37.27 14.92
N MET A 475 1.42 36.82 15.16
CA MET A 475 2.53 37.68 15.56
C MET A 475 3.21 38.37 14.36
N GLY A 476 2.92 37.93 13.13
CA GLY A 476 3.50 38.44 11.90
C GLY A 476 5.02 38.26 11.85
N ILE A 477 5.56 37.16 12.39
CA ILE A 477 7.01 36.95 12.55
C ILE A 477 7.71 37.00 11.17
N THR A 478 7.15 36.29 10.18
CA THR A 478 7.68 36.29 8.81
C THR A 478 7.63 37.69 8.19
N ALA A 479 6.50 38.40 8.34
CA ALA A 479 6.33 39.74 7.81
C ALA A 479 7.27 40.76 8.45
N ARG A 480 7.47 40.70 9.77
CA ARG A 480 8.43 41.54 10.50
C ARG A 480 9.84 41.32 10.00
N GLY A 481 10.27 40.06 9.88
CA GLY A 481 11.59 39.73 9.33
C GLY A 481 11.76 40.22 7.89
N ALA A 482 10.75 40.02 7.05
CA ALA A 482 10.76 40.52 5.68
C ALA A 482 10.83 42.05 5.63
N TRP A 483 10.10 42.76 6.50
CA TRP A 483 10.11 44.22 6.58
C TRP A 483 11.47 44.79 7.02
N GLU A 484 12.14 44.14 7.99
CA GLU A 484 13.52 44.50 8.35
C GLU A 484 14.48 44.35 7.16
N ALA A 485 14.31 43.29 6.36
CA ALA A 485 15.10 43.10 5.14
C ALA A 485 14.81 44.19 4.08
N VAL A 486 13.55 44.58 3.91
CA VAL A 486 13.16 45.70 3.02
C VAL A 486 13.77 47.02 3.51
N LYS A 487 13.63 47.35 4.80
CA LYS A 487 14.27 48.54 5.41
C LYS A 487 15.76 48.55 5.16
N ARG A 488 16.44 47.43 5.35
CA ARG A 488 17.88 47.31 5.08
C ARG A 488 18.23 47.53 3.61
N HIS A 489 17.50 46.91 2.69
CA HIS A 489 17.75 47.05 1.25
C HIS A 489 17.61 48.49 0.75
N PHE A 490 16.58 49.21 1.20
CA PHE A 490 16.40 50.61 0.84
C PHE A 490 17.40 51.53 1.54
N ARG A 491 17.80 51.21 2.77
CA ARG A 491 18.90 51.92 3.46
C ARG A 491 20.22 51.81 2.72
N GLU A 492 20.52 50.66 2.10
CA GLU A 492 21.72 50.49 1.24
C GLU A 492 21.66 51.33 -0.06
N LYS A 493 20.50 51.90 -0.37
CA LYS A 493 20.26 52.83 -1.48
C LYS A 493 20.01 54.27 -0.98
N ASP A 494 20.29 54.55 0.29
CA ASP A 494 20.06 55.84 0.94
C ASP A 494 18.60 56.32 0.90
N ILE A 495 17.64 55.40 0.91
CA ILE A 495 16.20 55.70 0.94
C ILE A 495 15.62 55.24 2.29
N ASP A 496 15.01 56.17 3.02
CA ASP A 496 14.24 55.84 4.22
C ASP A 496 12.76 55.67 3.87
N ILE A 497 12.32 54.41 3.79
CA ILE A 497 10.95 54.03 3.44
C ILE A 497 9.91 54.37 4.51
N GLN A 498 10.31 54.76 5.73
CA GLN A 498 9.38 55.24 6.77
C GLN A 498 9.01 56.72 6.55
N THR A 499 9.81 57.43 5.76
CA THR A 499 9.60 58.85 5.46
C THR A 499 9.30 59.12 3.98
N THR A 500 9.77 58.25 3.09
CA THR A 500 9.70 58.39 1.63
C THR A 500 8.61 57.48 1.04
N PRO A 501 7.63 58.00 0.30
CA PRO A 501 6.64 57.19 -0.38
C PRO A 501 7.27 56.20 -1.37
N PHE A 502 6.81 54.97 -1.37
CA PHE A 502 7.21 53.93 -2.32
C PHE A 502 6.01 53.08 -2.72
N SER A 503 6.11 52.44 -3.89
CA SER A 503 5.04 51.58 -4.40
C SER A 503 5.30 50.12 -4.05
N VAL A 504 4.24 49.41 -3.66
CA VAL A 504 4.25 47.98 -3.40
C VAL A 504 3.31 47.26 -4.34
N ALA A 505 3.68 46.06 -4.76
CA ALA A 505 2.80 45.16 -5.50
C ALA A 505 2.42 44.00 -4.60
N GLY A 506 1.14 43.94 -4.21
CA GLY A 506 0.60 42.84 -3.41
C GLY A 506 0.25 41.64 -4.28
N VAL A 507 0.77 40.47 -3.91
CA VAL A 507 0.34 39.18 -4.45
C VAL A 507 -0.43 38.45 -3.36
N GLY A 508 -1.77 38.53 -3.41
CA GLY A 508 -2.67 38.05 -2.36
C GLY A 508 -3.50 39.19 -1.75
N ASP A 509 -4.24 38.89 -0.68
CA ASP A 509 -5.09 39.87 0.02
C ASP A 509 -4.43 40.44 1.30
N MET A 510 -5.04 41.47 1.88
CA MET A 510 -4.58 42.12 3.13
C MET A 510 -4.69 41.22 4.38
N SER A 511 -5.34 40.07 4.30
CA SER A 511 -5.39 39.05 5.36
C SER A 511 -4.25 38.01 5.25
N GLY A 512 -3.41 38.14 4.22
CA GLY A 512 -2.24 37.30 3.99
C GLY A 512 -1.14 37.48 5.03
N ASP A 513 -0.42 36.38 5.33
CA ASP A 513 0.60 36.32 6.38
C ASP A 513 1.76 37.29 6.16
N VAL A 514 2.26 37.43 4.92
CA VAL A 514 3.45 38.25 4.62
C VAL A 514 3.07 39.66 4.19
N PHE A 515 2.23 39.79 3.16
CA PHE A 515 1.89 41.11 2.59
C PHE A 515 1.05 41.95 3.55
N GLY A 516 -0.07 41.43 4.05
CA GLY A 516 -0.98 42.14 4.94
C GLY A 516 -0.29 42.61 6.22
N ASN A 517 0.32 41.67 6.97
CA ASN A 517 1.09 42.01 8.17
C ASN A 517 2.28 42.93 7.87
N GLY A 518 2.91 42.82 6.70
CA GLY A 518 4.03 43.69 6.31
C GLY A 518 3.60 45.14 6.11
N MET A 519 2.44 45.37 5.49
CA MET A 519 1.90 46.72 5.30
C MET A 519 1.51 47.39 6.62
N LEU A 520 1.11 46.62 7.64
CA LEU A 520 0.87 47.14 9.00
C LEU A 520 2.12 47.65 9.71
N LEU A 521 3.32 47.37 9.18
CA LEU A 521 4.60 47.87 9.69
C LEU A 521 5.04 49.18 9.03
N SER A 522 4.25 49.69 8.08
CA SER A 522 4.32 51.08 7.64
C SER A 522 3.60 51.95 8.66
N GLU A 523 4.28 52.95 9.22
CA GLU A 523 3.66 53.91 10.14
C GLU A 523 2.82 54.98 9.42
N LYS A 524 2.80 54.95 8.08
CA LYS A 524 2.10 55.91 7.21
C LYS A 524 1.21 55.23 6.19
#